data_AF-A0A8B6GRR6-F1
#
_entry.id   AF-A0A8B6GRR6-F1
#
_cell.length_a   1.000
_cell.length_b   1.000
_cell.length_c   1.000
_cell.angle_alpha   90.00
_cell.angle_beta   90.00
_cell.angle_gamma   90.00
#
_symmetry.space_group_name_H-M   'P 1'
#
loop_
_entity.id
_entity.type
_entity.pdbx_description
1 polymer ?
#
loop_
_entity_poly.entity_id
_entity_poly.type
_entity_poly.pdbx_seq_one_letter_code
_entity_poly.pdbx_strand_id
1 'polypeptide(L)'
;MYGELDPTNTISRNRSVRNGIYYRVMGAMEAKLQYSYVGNVAMMFVRAYQSLLNNEKLGGQYFFAVDDSPPQTHIEYRKPYIGGTIGISSWFVSHRFLSPNVINFVNTTFYVTYEKAKTMFGYRPLYDFNDSVRRTIDSLPKVR
;
A
#
# COMPACT_ATOMS: atom_id res chain seq x y z
N MET A 1 -2.75 -0.82 1.48
CA MET A 1 -2.84 0.60 1.08
C MET A 1 -1.72 1.38 1.73
N TYR A 2 -1.34 2.52 1.13
CA TYR A 2 -0.36 3.45 1.67
C TYR A 2 -0.79 4.89 1.39
N GLY A 3 -0.15 5.86 2.04
CA GLY A 3 -0.42 7.26 1.76
C GLY A 3 -0.06 8.15 2.94
N GLU A 4 -0.51 9.40 2.86
CA GLU A 4 -0.28 10.39 3.89
C GLU A 4 -0.83 9.92 5.25
N LEU A 5 -0.06 10.19 6.30
CA LEU A 5 -0.39 9.86 7.69
C LEU A 5 -0.58 8.38 7.99
N ASP A 6 -0.16 7.47 7.09
CA ASP A 6 -0.20 6.02 7.37
C ASP A 6 0.70 5.70 8.59
N PRO A 7 0.10 5.26 9.72
CA PRO A 7 0.85 5.01 10.94
C PRO A 7 1.80 3.82 10.78
N THR A 8 1.46 2.84 9.93
CA THR A 8 2.27 1.62 9.77
C THR A 8 3.60 1.95 9.11
N ASN A 9 3.57 2.72 8.02
CA ASN A 9 4.77 3.21 7.35
C ASN A 9 5.51 4.26 8.20
N THR A 10 4.79 5.18 8.84
CA THR A 10 5.41 6.26 9.63
C THR A 10 6.16 5.74 10.86
N ILE A 11 5.53 4.87 11.67
CA ILE A 11 6.12 4.35 12.92
C ILE A 11 7.33 3.48 12.61
N SER A 12 7.17 2.54 11.68
CA SER A 12 8.24 1.61 11.32
C SER A 12 9.41 2.33 10.64
N ARG A 13 9.15 3.32 9.78
CA ARG A 13 10.20 4.18 9.22
C ARG A 13 10.93 4.96 10.30
N ASN A 14 10.22 5.67 11.18
CA ASN A 14 10.86 6.49 12.22
C ASN A 14 11.74 5.66 13.15
N ARG A 15 11.30 4.45 13.51
CA ARG A 15 12.14 3.50 14.28
C ARG A 15 13.38 3.08 13.49
N SER A 16 13.21 2.79 12.20
CA SER A 16 14.30 2.32 11.35
C SER A 16 15.35 3.40 11.09
N VAL A 17 14.91 4.64 10.80
CA VAL A 17 15.80 5.79 10.61
C VAL A 17 16.59 6.09 11.88
N ARG A 18 15.94 6.10 13.05
CA ARG A 18 16.65 6.33 14.32
C ARG A 18 17.67 5.25 14.66
N ASN A 19 17.36 3.99 14.37
CA ASN A 19 18.20 2.86 14.76
C ASN A 19 19.24 2.51 13.68
N GLY A 20 19.18 3.12 12.49
CA GLY A 20 19.99 2.75 11.33
C GLY A 20 19.72 1.34 10.79
N ILE A 21 18.69 0.66 11.29
CA ILE A 21 18.34 -0.73 10.94
C ILE A 21 16.85 -0.85 10.66
N TYR A 22 16.52 -1.38 9.49
CA TYR A 22 15.17 -1.78 9.13
C TYR A 22 14.91 -3.22 9.58
N TYR A 23 14.01 -3.38 10.56
CA TYR A 23 13.58 -4.69 11.03
C TYR A 23 12.62 -5.35 10.05
N ARG A 24 12.94 -6.55 9.57
CA ARG A 24 12.02 -7.35 8.74
C ARG A 24 10.82 -7.80 9.58
N VAL A 25 9.63 -7.28 9.28
CA VAL A 25 8.38 -7.63 9.98
C VAL A 25 7.64 -8.81 9.31
N MET A 26 7.98 -9.16 8.07
CA MET A 26 7.29 -10.17 7.26
C MET A 26 8.28 -11.22 6.72
N GLY A 27 7.79 -12.41 6.35
CA GLY A 27 8.52 -13.64 6.00
C GLY A 27 9.53 -13.53 4.84
N ALA A 28 9.55 -14.46 3.88
CA ALA A 28 10.63 -14.55 2.88
C ALA A 28 10.85 -13.27 2.03
N MET A 29 9.94 -12.30 2.09
CA MET A 29 9.97 -11.00 1.39
C MET A 29 9.99 -11.09 -0.15
N GLU A 30 9.90 -12.29 -0.71
CA GLU A 30 9.86 -12.53 -2.16
C GLU A 30 8.47 -12.35 -2.78
N ALA A 31 7.41 -12.41 -1.96
CA ALA A 31 6.06 -12.23 -2.46
C ALA A 31 5.85 -10.78 -2.94
N LYS A 32 5.28 -10.66 -4.14
CA LYS A 32 4.92 -9.34 -4.70
C LYS A 32 3.55 -8.95 -4.17
N LEU A 33 3.50 -7.76 -3.59
CA LEU A 33 2.29 -7.18 -3.02
C LEU A 33 1.82 -6.03 -3.91
N GLN A 34 0.50 -5.96 -4.13
CA GLN A 34 -0.12 -4.84 -4.83
C GLN A 34 -0.50 -3.77 -3.80
N TYR A 35 0.34 -2.73 -3.72
CA TYR A 35 0.04 -1.55 -2.93
C TYR A 35 -0.90 -0.64 -3.70
N SER A 36 -1.65 0.20 -2.98
CA SER A 36 -2.50 1.21 -3.60
C SER A 36 -2.55 2.45 -2.73
N TYR A 37 -2.45 3.60 -3.38
CA TYR A 37 -2.39 4.90 -2.76
C TYR A 37 -3.77 5.31 -2.25
N VAL A 38 -3.83 5.80 -1.02
CA VAL A 38 -5.07 6.13 -0.31
C VAL A 38 -5.91 7.16 -1.05
N GLY A 39 -5.27 8.15 -1.71
CA GLY A 39 -5.97 9.15 -2.51
C GLY A 39 -6.66 8.56 -3.74
N ASN A 40 -6.02 7.58 -4.40
CA ASN A 40 -6.61 6.87 -5.55
C ASN A 40 -7.77 5.99 -5.10
N VAL A 41 -7.59 5.26 -4.00
CA VAL A 41 -8.66 4.44 -3.39
C VAL A 41 -9.85 5.30 -2.99
N ALA A 42 -9.61 6.47 -2.36
CA ALA A 42 -10.67 7.41 -2.00
C ALA A 42 -11.45 7.90 -3.24
N MET A 43 -10.74 8.22 -4.33
CA MET A 43 -11.38 8.58 -5.61
C MET A 43 -12.26 7.46 -6.16
N MET A 44 -11.85 6.20 -6.02
CA MET A 44 -12.70 5.07 -6.41
C MET A 44 -14.03 5.05 -5.65
N PHE A 45 -14.00 5.27 -4.34
CA PHE A 45 -15.23 5.35 -3.53
C PHE A 45 -16.13 6.50 -3.94
N VAL A 46 -15.55 7.68 -4.24
CA VAL A 46 -16.30 8.84 -4.74
C VAL A 46 -17.00 8.51 -6.07
N ARG A 47 -16.28 7.89 -7.01
CA ARG A 47 -16.85 7.49 -8.31
C ARG A 47 -17.93 6.42 -8.14
N ALA A 48 -17.69 5.42 -7.30
CA ALA A 48 -18.67 4.38 -7.01
C ALA A 48 -19.95 4.97 -6.44
N TYR A 49 -19.86 5.89 -5.47
CA TYR A 49 -21.01 6.57 -4.89
C TYR A 49 -21.79 7.38 -5.94
N GLN A 50 -21.10 8.23 -6.71
CA GLN A 50 -21.72 9.04 -7.76
C GLN A 50 -22.47 8.20 -8.79
N SER A 51 -21.90 7.06 -9.18
CA SER A 51 -22.56 6.17 -10.14
C SER A 51 -23.68 5.34 -9.50
N LEU A 52 -23.57 4.97 -8.23
CA LEU A 52 -24.62 4.22 -7.53
C LEU A 52 -25.92 5.01 -7.43
N LEU A 53 -25.85 6.35 -7.31
CA LEU A 53 -27.02 7.23 -7.31
C LEU A 53 -27.87 7.12 -8.59
N ASN A 54 -27.28 6.68 -9.70
CA ASN A 54 -27.93 6.67 -11.02
C ASN A 54 -27.93 5.28 -11.68
N ASN A 55 -27.39 4.26 -11.03
CA ASN A 55 -27.24 2.92 -11.59
C ASN A 55 -27.43 1.84 -10.52
N GLU A 56 -28.68 1.40 -10.37
CA GLU A 56 -29.08 0.35 -9.42
C GLU A 56 -28.34 -0.98 -9.64
N LYS A 57 -27.86 -1.26 -10.87
CA LYS A 57 -27.10 -2.48 -11.18
C LYS A 57 -25.73 -2.54 -10.50
N LEU A 58 -25.24 -1.41 -9.96
CA LEU A 58 -24.04 -1.38 -9.13
C LEU A 58 -24.28 -1.95 -7.73
N GLY A 59 -25.54 -1.97 -7.26
CA GLY A 59 -25.91 -2.58 -5.99
C GLY A 59 -25.51 -4.05 -5.92
N GLY A 60 -24.94 -4.47 -4.79
CA GLY A 60 -24.51 -5.86 -4.56
C GLY A 60 -23.27 -6.31 -5.35
N GLN A 61 -22.66 -5.44 -6.13
CA GLN A 61 -21.43 -5.74 -6.86
C GLN A 61 -20.18 -5.56 -5.98
N TYR A 62 -19.19 -6.43 -6.17
CA TYR A 62 -17.88 -6.32 -5.55
C TYR A 62 -16.85 -5.78 -6.55
N PHE A 63 -15.91 -4.99 -6.05
CA PHE A 63 -14.83 -4.36 -6.82
C PHE A 63 -13.52 -4.37 -6.01
N PHE A 64 -12.39 -4.46 -6.71
CA PHE A 64 -11.07 -4.35 -6.11
C PHE A 64 -10.57 -2.90 -6.15
N ALA A 65 -10.33 -2.33 -4.97
CA ALA A 65 -9.83 -0.97 -4.83
C ALA A 65 -8.32 -0.91 -4.95
N VAL A 66 -7.86 -0.99 -6.21
CA VAL A 66 -6.45 -0.92 -6.57
C VAL A 66 -6.18 0.21 -7.57
N ASP A 67 -4.89 0.54 -7.76
CA ASP A 67 -4.42 1.54 -8.71
C ASP A 67 -3.23 1.00 -9.53
N ASP A 68 -2.59 1.90 -10.28
CA ASP A 68 -1.48 1.56 -11.18
C ASP A 68 -0.12 1.46 -10.46
N SER A 69 -0.10 1.42 -9.13
CA SER A 69 1.15 1.17 -8.39
C SER A 69 1.71 -0.22 -8.77
N PRO A 70 3.02 -0.32 -9.08
CA PRO A 70 3.59 -1.58 -9.52
C PRO A 70 3.57 -2.62 -8.39
N PRO A 71 3.24 -3.89 -8.71
CA PRO A 71 3.43 -4.95 -7.75
C PRO A 71 4.92 -5.18 -7.48
N GLN A 72 5.27 -5.16 -6.21
CA GLN A 72 6.67 -5.17 -5.78
C GLN A 72 6.80 -5.84 -4.42
N THR A 73 8.00 -6.25 -4.06
CA THR A 73 8.27 -6.81 -2.74
C THR A 73 8.09 -5.73 -1.66
N HIS A 74 7.86 -6.16 -0.41
CA HIS A 74 7.79 -5.23 0.71
C HIS A 74 9.10 -4.46 0.93
N ILE A 75 10.27 -5.00 0.54
CA ILE A 75 11.55 -4.28 0.58
C ILE A 75 11.54 -3.17 -0.47
N GLU A 76 11.27 -3.50 -1.73
CA GLU A 76 11.28 -2.55 -2.84
C GLU A 76 10.32 -1.39 -2.59
N TYR A 77 9.09 -1.71 -2.18
CA TYR A 77 8.11 -0.71 -1.77
C TYR A 77 8.67 0.23 -0.70
N ARG A 78 9.44 -0.27 0.27
CA ARG A 78 9.93 0.53 1.40
C ARG A 78 11.14 1.39 1.12
N LYS A 79 12.01 0.99 0.18
CA LYS A 79 13.25 1.68 -0.17
C LYS A 79 13.12 3.22 -0.26
N PRO A 80 12.13 3.79 -0.97
CA PRO A 80 12.02 5.25 -1.10
C PRO A 80 11.73 5.97 0.23
N TYR A 81 11.12 5.30 1.22
CA TYR A 81 10.74 5.93 2.48
C TYR A 81 11.85 5.90 3.54
N ILE A 82 12.72 4.89 3.49
CA ILE A 82 13.74 4.67 4.53
C ILE A 82 15.07 5.38 4.25
N GLY A 83 15.30 5.87 3.04
CA GLY A 83 16.59 6.45 2.64
C GLY A 83 17.66 5.37 2.41
N GLY A 84 18.55 5.60 1.43
CA GLY A 84 19.45 4.58 0.87
C GLY A 84 20.55 4.02 1.79
N THR A 85 20.57 4.35 3.08
CA THR A 85 21.69 4.04 4.00
C THR A 85 21.25 3.26 5.25
N ILE A 86 20.09 2.60 5.21
CA ILE A 86 19.61 1.78 6.33
C ILE A 86 19.93 0.31 6.09
N GLY A 87 20.67 -0.31 7.03
CA GLY A 87 20.93 -1.75 7.00
C GLY A 87 19.64 -2.54 7.17
N ILE A 88 19.46 -3.60 6.37
CA ILE A 88 18.31 -4.50 6.52
C ILE A 88 18.71 -5.60 7.51
N SER A 89 17.93 -5.79 8.58
CA SER A 89 18.25 -6.84 9.56
C SER A 89 18.25 -8.23 8.91
N SER A 90 19.19 -9.10 9.30
CA SER A 90 19.14 -10.53 8.95
C SER A 90 18.08 -11.29 9.77
N TRP A 91 17.64 -10.70 10.89
CA TRP A 91 16.62 -11.24 11.77
C TRP A 91 15.22 -10.79 11.35
N PHE A 92 14.28 -11.74 11.37
CA PHE A 92 12.86 -11.45 11.29
C PHE A 92 12.35 -11.10 12.68
N VAL A 93 11.76 -9.92 12.83
CA VAL A 93 10.97 -9.63 14.03
C VAL A 93 9.63 -10.31 13.82
N SER A 94 9.46 -11.48 14.43
CA SER A 94 8.14 -12.01 14.72
C SER A 94 7.41 -10.96 15.55
N HIS A 95 6.56 -10.18 14.90
CA HIS A 95 5.65 -9.32 15.66
C HIS A 95 4.74 -10.28 16.42
N ARG A 96 4.65 -10.11 17.75
CA ARG A 96 3.67 -10.77 18.64
C ARG A 96 2.20 -10.51 18.24
N PHE A 97 1.99 -9.85 17.10
CA PHE A 97 0.74 -9.32 16.56
C PHE A 97 0.42 -9.84 15.15
N LEU A 98 1.29 -10.67 14.52
CA LEU A 98 0.98 -11.30 13.23
C LEU A 98 0.40 -12.69 13.46
N SER A 99 -0.86 -12.89 13.09
CA SER A 99 -1.46 -14.22 13.06
C SER A 99 -0.89 -15.05 11.90
N PRO A 100 -0.93 -16.39 11.97
CA PRO A 100 -0.55 -17.26 10.86
C PRO A 100 -1.22 -16.89 9.52
N ASN A 101 -2.47 -16.39 9.57
CA ASN A 101 -3.19 -15.94 8.39
C ASN A 101 -2.53 -14.74 7.72
N VAL A 102 -2.05 -13.76 8.51
CA VAL A 102 -1.32 -12.62 7.96
C VAL A 102 0.01 -13.08 7.37
N ILE A 103 0.70 -14.03 8.02
CA ILE A 103 1.95 -14.59 7.50
C ILE A 103 1.73 -15.31 6.16
N ASN A 104 0.68 -16.12 6.05
CA ASN A 104 0.33 -16.81 4.81
C ASN A 104 -0.03 -15.80 3.70
N PHE A 105 -0.81 -14.78 4.05
CA PHE A 105 -1.19 -13.73 3.12
C PHE A 105 0.02 -12.96 2.58
N VAL A 106 0.92 -12.49 3.44
CA VAL A 106 2.10 -11.70 3.02
C VAL A 106 3.16 -12.53 2.28
N ASN A 107 3.08 -13.86 2.34
CA ASN A 107 3.92 -14.77 1.57
C ASN A 107 3.25 -15.27 0.27
N THR A 108 2.00 -14.88 0.01
CA THR A 108 1.26 -15.30 -1.19
C THR A 108 1.20 -14.14 -2.20
N THR A 109 1.67 -14.40 -3.42
CA THR A 109 1.54 -13.42 -4.51
C THR A 109 0.20 -13.62 -5.20
N PHE A 110 -0.62 -12.56 -5.24
CA PHE A 110 -1.82 -12.51 -6.07
C PHE A 110 -1.99 -11.09 -6.62
N TYR A 111 -2.64 -10.98 -7.77
CA TYR A 111 -2.89 -9.71 -8.44
C TYR A 111 -4.38 -9.53 -8.65
N VAL A 112 -4.84 -8.30 -8.48
CA VAL A 112 -6.21 -7.92 -8.79
C VAL A 112 -6.20 -6.72 -9.72
N THR A 113 -7.34 -6.52 -10.38
CA THR A 113 -7.51 -5.47 -11.37
C THR A 113 -8.75 -4.65 -11.05
N TYR A 114 -8.69 -3.35 -11.35
CA TYR A 114 -9.81 -2.42 -11.24
C TYR A 114 -10.59 -2.27 -12.56
N GLU A 115 -10.34 -3.09 -13.59
CA GLU A 115 -11.01 -2.98 -14.91
C GLU A 115 -12.55 -3.03 -14.81
N LYS A 116 -13.09 -3.80 -13.87
CA LYS A 116 -14.54 -3.81 -13.58
C LYS A 116 -15.02 -2.42 -13.13
N ALA A 117 -14.29 -1.75 -12.24
CA ALA A 117 -14.64 -0.43 -11.74
C ALA A 117 -14.49 0.66 -12.83
N LYS A 118 -13.43 0.56 -13.64
CA LYS A 118 -13.21 1.42 -14.80
C LYS A 118 -14.36 1.32 -15.81
N THR A 119 -14.85 0.11 -16.07
CA THR A 119 -15.95 -0.15 -17.00
C THR A 119 -17.30 0.30 -16.44
N MET A 120 -17.58 -0.02 -15.18
CA MET A 120 -18.93 0.16 -14.61
C MET A 120 -19.20 1.57 -14.07
N PHE A 121 -18.18 2.28 -13.59
CA PHE A 121 -18.33 3.63 -13.03
C PHE A 121 -17.17 4.58 -13.37
N GLY A 122 -16.39 4.28 -14.41
CA GLY A 122 -15.42 5.21 -14.97
C GLY A 122 -14.23 5.50 -14.05
N TYR A 123 -13.93 4.63 -13.07
CA TYR A 123 -12.79 4.83 -12.19
C TYR A 123 -11.47 4.88 -12.97
N ARG A 124 -10.65 5.89 -12.63
CA ARG A 124 -9.26 6.03 -13.02
C ARG A 124 -8.48 6.57 -11.82
N PRO A 125 -7.28 6.03 -11.52
CA PRO A 125 -6.41 6.60 -10.50
C PRO A 125 -6.15 8.09 -10.74
N LEU A 126 -6.15 8.89 -9.68
CA LEU A 126 -5.93 10.33 -9.75
C LEU A 126 -4.44 10.67 -9.84
N TYR A 127 -3.60 9.84 -9.22
CA TYR A 127 -2.16 10.01 -9.13
C TYR A 127 -1.43 8.77 -9.63
N ASP A 128 -0.35 8.98 -10.36
CA ASP A 128 0.57 7.90 -10.71
C ASP A 128 1.38 7.45 -9.47
N PHE A 129 2.16 6.39 -9.64
CA PHE A 129 2.96 5.83 -8.55
C PHE A 129 3.99 6.82 -8.00
N ASN A 130 4.69 7.58 -8.85
CA ASN A 130 5.76 8.47 -8.43
C ASN A 130 5.19 9.67 -7.64
N ASP A 131 4.09 10.24 -8.11
CA ASP A 131 3.37 11.30 -7.41
C ASP A 131 2.84 10.82 -6.06
N SER A 132 2.27 9.61 -6.03
CA SER A 132 1.75 9.00 -4.80
C SER A 132 2.86 8.78 -3.76
N VAL A 133 4.03 8.28 -4.18
CA VAL A 133 5.21 8.10 -3.32
C VAL A 133 5.71 9.46 -2.82
N ARG A 134 5.84 10.46 -3.71
CA ARG A 134 6.30 11.81 -3.34
C ARG A 134 5.39 12.44 -2.29
N ARG A 135 4.08 12.42 -2.52
CA ARG A 135 3.07 12.92 -1.56
C ARG A 135 3.16 12.23 -0.21
N THR A 136 3.31 10.90 -0.24
CA THR A 136 3.50 10.12 0.97
C THR A 136 4.74 10.58 1.71
N ILE A 137 5.89 10.69 1.03
CA ILE A 137 7.16 11.15 1.63
C ILE A 137 7.05 12.56 2.20
N ASP A 138 6.45 13.49 1.46
CA ASP A 138 6.28 14.89 1.84
C ASP A 138 5.42 15.02 3.12
N SER A 139 4.48 14.09 3.34
CA SER A 139 3.64 14.05 4.54
C SER A 139 4.36 13.49 5.78
N LEU A 140 5.48 12.79 5.60
CA LEU A 140 6.17 12.15 6.71
C LEU A 140 6.82 13.21 7.60
N PRO A 141 6.80 13.01 8.93
CA PRO A 141 7.48 13.94 9.84
C PRO A 141 8.97 13.98 9.50
N LYS A 142 9.56 15.18 9.41
CA LYS A 142 11.00 15.31 9.22
C LYS A 142 11.71 14.71 10.44
N VAL A 143 12.56 13.72 10.21
CA VAL A 143 13.38 13.16 11.28
C VAL A 143 14.45 14.20 11.59
N ARG A 144 14.43 14.72 12.82
CA ARG A 144 15.52 15.54 13.38
C ARG A 144 16.66 14.65 13.80
#